data_AF-A0AAN7AQM1-F1
#
_entry.id   AF-A0AAN7AQM1-F1
#
_cell.length_a   1.000
_cell.length_b   1.000
_cell.length_c   1.000
_cell.angle_alpha   90.00
_cell.angle_beta   90.00
_cell.angle_gamma   90.00
#
_symmetry.space_group_name_H-M   'P 1'
#
loop_
_entity.id
_entity.type
_entity.pdbx_description
1 polymer ?
#
loop_
_entity_poly.entity_id
_entity_poly.type
_entity_poly.pdbx_seq_one_letter_code
_entity_poly.pdbx_strand_id
1 'polypeptide(L)'
;MLFPEVAARAAAFLGLAAPVRRQFTFEPDSVAYEDPDTSLKFSSYTSSRGITWRVAIPEDIPEGDKVFDTVLQVEAPIDVGWAGFAWGGHMTYNPLTIVWPNGNDVVLSSRIAYGYYSPPEYPDAEYRVLKTGTHVNATHFQITAVCKGCSRWGDEDIGFTELDPEYDSTLAFAYADYPVDTPEDPTSTFGIHDSLGHPVFSLGTQAKNADFAAKIEKL
;
A
#
# COMPACT_ATOMS: atom_id res chain seq x y z
N MET A 1 59.52 -64.95 -23.66
CA MET A 1 59.91 -63.86 -22.76
C MET A 1 59.43 -62.55 -23.38
N LEU A 2 58.30 -62.02 -22.91
CA LEU A 2 57.83 -60.65 -23.15
C LEU A 2 56.91 -60.28 -21.98
N PHE A 3 57.18 -59.12 -21.39
CA PHE A 3 56.53 -58.51 -20.22
C PHE A 3 55.23 -57.75 -20.62
N PRO A 4 54.39 -57.32 -19.65
CA PRO A 4 52.94 -57.19 -19.82
C PRO A 4 52.46 -55.79 -20.22
N GLU A 5 51.25 -55.70 -20.77
CA GLU A 5 50.47 -54.45 -20.86
C GLU A 5 49.48 -54.37 -19.67
N VAL A 6 49.63 -53.34 -18.85
CA VAL A 6 48.66 -52.96 -17.82
C VAL A 6 47.78 -51.85 -18.40
N ALA A 7 46.51 -52.16 -18.68
CA ALA A 7 45.54 -51.17 -19.10
C ALA A 7 44.97 -50.42 -17.87
N ALA A 8 45.37 -49.16 -17.69
CA ALA A 8 44.78 -48.26 -16.71
C ALA A 8 43.43 -47.73 -17.21
N ARG A 9 42.35 -47.99 -16.47
CA ARG A 9 41.03 -47.36 -16.71
C ARG A 9 40.94 -46.07 -15.90
N ALA A 10 41.02 -44.92 -16.58
CA ALA A 10 40.65 -43.63 -16.00
C ALA A 10 39.14 -43.39 -16.21
N ALA A 11 38.38 -43.34 -15.11
CA ALA A 11 36.99 -42.91 -15.13
C ALA A 11 36.96 -41.38 -14.93
N ALA A 12 36.60 -40.64 -15.97
CA ALA A 12 36.35 -39.21 -15.87
C ALA A 12 34.90 -38.98 -15.42
N PHE A 13 34.71 -38.47 -14.20
CA PHE A 13 33.42 -37.95 -13.76
C PHE A 13 33.25 -36.52 -14.28
N LEU A 14 32.45 -36.35 -15.34
CA LEU A 14 31.92 -35.06 -15.76
C LEU A 14 30.83 -34.65 -14.77
N GLY A 15 31.17 -33.78 -13.81
CA GLY A 15 30.19 -33.09 -12.99
C GLY A 15 29.41 -32.11 -13.85
N LEU A 16 28.13 -32.39 -14.10
CA LEU A 16 27.19 -31.43 -14.67
C LEU A 16 26.89 -30.36 -13.62
N ALA A 17 27.56 -29.22 -13.69
CA ALA A 17 27.15 -28.03 -12.94
C ALA A 17 25.86 -27.49 -13.59
N ALA A 18 24.72 -27.70 -12.93
CA ALA A 18 23.48 -27.07 -13.34
C ALA A 18 23.63 -25.53 -13.25
N PRO A 19 23.13 -24.76 -14.24
CA PRO A 19 23.18 -23.31 -14.16
C PRO A 19 22.27 -22.85 -13.01
N VAL A 20 22.85 -22.23 -11.99
CA VAL A 20 22.09 -21.49 -10.98
C VAL A 20 21.47 -20.28 -11.68
N ARG A 21 20.17 -20.37 -11.99
CA ARG A 21 19.38 -19.17 -12.34
C ARG A 21 19.37 -18.29 -11.10
N ARG A 22 20.10 -17.17 -11.14
CA ARG A 22 19.83 -16.04 -10.24
C ARG A 22 18.45 -15.51 -10.62
N GLN A 23 17.42 -15.88 -9.86
CA GLN A 23 16.20 -15.10 -9.82
C GLN A 23 16.57 -13.76 -9.19
N PHE A 24 16.45 -12.68 -9.96
CA PHE A 24 16.38 -11.35 -9.37
C PHE A 24 14.98 -11.25 -8.75
N THR A 25 14.88 -11.55 -7.46
CA THR A 25 13.71 -11.19 -6.67
C THR A 25 13.82 -9.70 -6.42
N PHE A 26 12.94 -8.92 -7.03
CA PHE A 26 12.73 -7.54 -6.62
C PHE A 26 12.05 -7.62 -5.24
N GLU A 27 12.71 -7.13 -4.20
CA GLU A 27 12.16 -7.12 -2.85
C GLU A 27 11.28 -5.87 -2.70
N PRO A 28 10.05 -5.98 -2.17
CA PRO A 28 9.18 -4.83 -1.96
C PRO A 28 9.84 -3.84 -0.99
N ASP A 29 9.54 -2.55 -1.13
CA ASP A 29 9.95 -1.53 -0.15
C ASP A 29 9.18 -1.66 1.17
N SER A 30 8.02 -2.33 1.13
CA SER A 30 7.17 -2.60 2.28
C SER A 30 7.60 -3.84 3.06
N VAL A 31 7.25 -3.86 4.34
CA VAL A 31 7.40 -5.00 5.25
C VAL A 31 6.05 -5.47 5.78
N ALA A 32 5.94 -6.75 6.12
CA ALA A 32 4.75 -7.27 6.79
C ALA A 32 4.63 -6.68 8.21
N TYR A 33 3.43 -6.26 8.58
CA TYR A 33 3.11 -5.71 9.90
C TYR A 33 1.75 -6.24 10.37
N GLU A 34 1.65 -6.71 11.60
CA GLU A 34 0.37 -7.09 12.21
C GLU A 34 0.03 -6.06 13.29
N ASP A 35 -1.06 -5.34 13.09
CA ASP A 35 -1.49 -4.28 14.00
C ASP A 35 -2.12 -4.89 15.26
N PRO A 36 -1.58 -4.63 16.46
CA PRO A 36 -2.10 -5.21 17.69
C PRO A 36 -3.53 -4.75 18.03
N ASP A 37 -3.95 -3.57 17.58
CA ASP A 37 -5.27 -3.04 17.89
C ASP A 37 -6.36 -3.70 17.04
N THR A 38 -6.10 -3.88 15.74
CA THR A 38 -7.08 -4.38 14.77
C THR A 38 -6.91 -5.87 14.43
N SER A 39 -5.75 -6.46 14.76
CA SER A 39 -5.31 -7.80 14.31
C SER A 39 -5.35 -7.98 12.78
N LEU A 40 -5.26 -6.87 12.04
CA LEU A 40 -5.10 -6.88 10.58
C LEU A 40 -3.62 -7.01 10.24
N LYS A 41 -3.33 -7.79 9.21
CA LYS A 41 -2.02 -7.87 8.57
C LYS A 41 -1.93 -6.84 7.46
N PHE A 42 -0.83 -6.12 7.43
CA PHE A 42 -0.58 -5.02 6.52
C PHE A 42 0.73 -5.22 5.77
N SER A 43 0.73 -4.77 4.52
CA SER A 43 1.94 -4.34 3.85
C SER A 43 2.24 -2.90 4.29
N SER A 44 3.39 -2.67 4.92
CA SER A 44 3.72 -1.43 5.65
C SER A 44 4.97 -0.76 5.11
N TYR A 45 4.89 0.54 4.83
CA TYR A 45 6.04 1.36 4.40
C TYR A 45 6.14 2.62 5.27
N THR A 46 7.35 2.93 5.74
CA THR A 46 7.65 4.15 6.50
C THR A 46 8.61 5.04 5.73
N SER A 47 8.21 6.29 5.48
CA SER A 47 9.06 7.30 4.84
C SER A 47 10.16 7.81 5.78
N SER A 48 11.14 8.51 5.19
CA SER A 48 12.18 9.22 5.95
C SER A 48 11.65 10.31 6.90
N ARG A 49 10.42 10.81 6.68
CA ARG A 49 9.74 11.77 7.57
C ARG A 49 9.12 11.11 8.80
N GLY A 50 9.12 9.78 8.88
CA GLY A 50 8.51 9.00 9.94
C GLY A 50 7.01 8.76 9.75
N ILE A 51 6.44 9.11 8.59
CA ILE A 51 5.06 8.78 8.24
C ILE A 51 5.02 7.34 7.72
N THR A 52 4.09 6.54 8.24
CA THR A 52 3.87 5.15 7.86
C THR A 52 2.52 4.99 7.16
N TRP A 53 2.53 4.34 6.00
CA TRP A 53 1.34 3.92 5.27
C TRP A 53 1.26 2.40 5.23
N ARG A 54 0.06 1.88 5.46
CA ARG A 54 -0.19 0.44 5.61
C ARG A 54 -1.43 0.07 4.82
N VAL A 55 -1.32 -0.99 4.01
CA VAL A 55 -2.42 -1.50 3.19
C VAL A 55 -2.75 -2.93 3.59
N ALA A 56 -4.03 -3.21 3.82
CA ALA A 56 -4.57 -4.53 4.05
C ALA A 56 -5.69 -4.83 3.03
N ILE A 57 -5.73 -6.07 2.54
CA ILE A 57 -6.67 -6.55 1.53
C ILE A 57 -7.22 -7.94 1.92
N PRO A 58 -8.37 -8.36 1.37
CA PRO A 58 -8.86 -9.71 1.55
C PRO A 58 -7.91 -10.77 0.97
N GLU A 59 -7.82 -11.90 1.67
CA GLU A 59 -7.12 -13.09 1.16
C GLU A 59 -7.95 -13.82 0.10
N ASP A 60 -9.23 -14.03 0.41
CA ASP A 60 -10.19 -14.79 -0.40
C ASP A 60 -10.85 -13.93 -1.48
N ILE A 61 -10.06 -13.40 -2.41
CA ILE A 61 -10.58 -12.65 -3.58
C ILE A 61 -10.85 -13.65 -4.72
N PRO A 62 -12.09 -13.75 -5.24
CA PRO A 62 -12.39 -14.63 -6.36
C PRO A 62 -11.51 -14.34 -7.58
N GLU A 63 -11.00 -15.39 -8.22
CA GLU A 63 -10.16 -15.25 -9.41
C GLU A 63 -10.93 -14.49 -10.52
N GLY A 64 -10.37 -13.37 -10.96
CA GLY A 64 -10.96 -12.49 -11.98
C GLY A 64 -11.88 -11.38 -11.44
N ASP A 65 -12.14 -11.33 -10.13
CA ASP A 65 -12.80 -10.20 -9.48
C ASP A 65 -11.77 -9.32 -8.78
N LYS A 66 -11.48 -8.13 -9.33
CA LYS A 66 -10.57 -7.16 -8.71
C LYS A 66 -11.30 -6.03 -8.00
N VAL A 67 -12.59 -6.22 -7.71
CA VAL A 67 -13.38 -5.29 -6.91
C VAL A 67 -13.50 -5.84 -5.50
N PHE A 68 -12.71 -5.25 -4.61
CA PHE A 68 -12.69 -5.61 -3.19
C PHE A 68 -12.49 -4.40 -2.28
N ASP A 69 -12.97 -4.51 -1.05
CA ASP A 69 -12.69 -3.52 -0.01
C ASP A 69 -11.21 -3.57 0.37
N THR A 70 -10.62 -2.40 0.60
CA THR A 70 -9.25 -2.27 1.10
C THR A 70 -9.26 -1.60 2.46
N VAL A 71 -8.23 -1.77 3.28
CA VAL A 71 -8.01 -0.94 4.47
C VAL A 71 -6.70 -0.18 4.30
N LEU A 72 -6.77 1.13 4.51
CA LEU A 72 -5.63 2.02 4.62
C LEU A 72 -5.47 2.42 6.08
N GLN A 73 -4.26 2.24 6.61
CA GLN A 73 -3.85 2.83 7.88
C GLN A 73 -2.69 3.80 7.63
N VAL A 74 -2.81 5.01 8.18
CA VAL A 74 -1.78 6.05 8.12
C VAL A 74 -1.44 6.47 9.54
N GLU A 75 -0.16 6.40 9.89
CA GLU A 75 0.40 6.86 11.16
C GLU A 75 1.45 7.93 10.86
N ALA A 76 1.29 9.13 11.40
CA ALA A 76 2.16 10.26 11.11
C ALA A 76 2.51 11.04 12.37
N PRO A 77 3.71 11.65 12.44
CA PRO A 77 4.04 12.63 13.47
C PRO A 77 3.00 13.75 13.53
N ILE A 78 2.68 14.22 14.73
CA ILE A 78 1.61 15.19 14.97
C ILE A 78 1.87 16.57 14.34
N ASP A 79 3.12 16.84 13.97
CA ASP A 79 3.54 18.07 13.28
C ASP A 79 3.45 17.99 11.75
N VAL A 80 3.02 16.86 11.19
CA VAL A 80 2.67 16.75 9.76
C VAL A 80 1.32 17.42 9.52
N GLY A 81 1.29 18.38 8.60
CA GLY A 81 0.08 19.12 8.25
C GLY A 81 -0.96 18.27 7.53
N TRP A 82 -0.52 17.44 6.57
CA TRP A 82 -1.35 16.40 5.96
C TRP A 82 -0.50 15.30 5.31
N ALA A 83 -1.06 14.09 5.23
CA ALA A 83 -0.48 12.95 4.54
C ALA A 83 -1.45 12.43 3.46
N GLY A 84 -0.92 12.15 2.28
CA GLY A 84 -1.64 11.69 1.10
C GLY A 84 -1.22 10.29 0.67
N PHE A 85 -2.15 9.54 0.09
CA PHE A 85 -1.94 8.22 -0.47
C PHE A 85 -2.62 8.10 -1.82
N ALA A 86 -1.95 7.53 -2.81
CA ALA A 86 -2.45 7.38 -4.17
C ALA A 86 -2.47 5.90 -4.57
N TRP A 87 -3.67 5.38 -4.78
CA TRP A 87 -3.90 3.95 -5.01
C TRP A 87 -3.39 3.45 -6.37
N GLY A 88 -3.30 4.34 -7.36
CA GLY A 88 -2.71 4.01 -8.66
C GLY A 88 -1.21 4.29 -8.78
N GLY A 89 -0.55 4.70 -7.69
CA GLY A 89 0.88 5.01 -7.71
C GLY A 89 1.23 6.33 -8.40
N HIS A 90 0.26 7.21 -8.67
CA HIS A 90 0.52 8.54 -9.22
C HIS A 90 -0.59 9.53 -8.82
N MET A 91 -0.39 10.83 -9.06
CA MET A 91 -1.34 11.83 -8.60
C MET A 91 -2.67 11.81 -9.36
N THR A 92 -2.63 11.58 -10.67
CA THR A 92 -3.79 11.82 -11.54
C THR A 92 -4.54 10.54 -11.88
N TYR A 93 -5.85 10.63 -12.14
CA TYR A 93 -6.69 9.54 -12.65
C TYR A 93 -6.72 8.27 -11.79
N ASN A 94 -6.54 8.42 -10.47
CA ASN A 94 -6.77 7.36 -9.49
C ASN A 94 -7.34 7.94 -8.18
N PRO A 95 -7.96 7.12 -7.33
CA PRO A 95 -8.38 7.53 -6.00
C PRO A 95 -7.17 8.01 -5.19
N LEU A 96 -7.36 9.13 -4.49
CA LEU A 96 -6.41 9.72 -3.57
C LEU A 96 -7.06 9.80 -2.18
N THR A 97 -6.35 9.34 -1.16
CA THR A 97 -6.73 9.59 0.24
C THR A 97 -5.88 10.73 0.77
N ILE A 98 -6.47 11.77 1.36
CA ILE A 98 -5.76 12.80 2.10
C ILE A 98 -6.23 12.75 3.55
N VAL A 99 -5.30 12.75 4.51
CA VAL A 99 -5.60 12.70 5.95
C VAL A 99 -4.80 13.73 6.72
N TRP A 100 -5.39 14.28 7.78
CA TRP A 100 -4.74 15.26 8.65
C TRP A 100 -5.34 15.25 10.07
N PRO A 101 -4.58 15.66 11.08
CA PRO A 101 -5.09 15.76 12.44
C PRO A 101 -6.02 16.98 12.58
N ASN A 102 -7.08 16.82 13.38
CA ASN A 102 -7.95 17.91 13.81
C ASN A 102 -8.29 17.75 15.30
N GLY A 103 -7.52 18.40 16.16
CA GLY A 103 -7.65 18.24 17.60
C GLY A 103 -7.32 16.80 18.04
N ASN A 104 -8.31 16.10 18.60
CA ASN A 104 -8.17 14.70 19.03
C ASN A 104 -8.70 13.69 18.00
N ASP A 105 -9.15 14.17 16.84
CA ASP A 105 -9.65 13.36 15.74
C ASP A 105 -8.73 13.47 14.52
N VAL A 106 -8.95 12.60 13.54
CA VAL A 106 -8.29 12.65 12.23
C VAL A 106 -9.35 12.81 11.17
N VAL A 107 -9.17 13.78 10.27
CA VAL A 107 -10.05 13.98 9.12
C VAL A 107 -9.47 13.23 7.93
N LEU A 108 -10.36 12.59 7.18
CA LEU A 108 -10.06 11.88 5.94
C LEU A 108 -10.86 12.50 4.81
N SER A 109 -10.21 12.66 3.67
CA SER A 109 -10.80 13.18 2.45
C SER A 109 -10.52 12.27 1.27
N SER A 110 -11.58 11.90 0.56
CA SER A 110 -11.52 11.16 -0.70
C SER A 110 -11.41 12.13 -1.87
N ARG A 111 -10.38 11.97 -2.69
CA ARG A 111 -9.99 12.93 -3.72
C ARG A 111 -9.63 12.24 -5.04
N ILE A 112 -9.67 13.00 -6.12
CA ILE A 112 -9.13 12.60 -7.43
C ILE A 112 -8.54 13.83 -8.10
N ALA A 113 -7.46 13.66 -8.88
CA ALA A 113 -6.91 14.73 -9.69
C ALA A 113 -6.99 14.36 -11.17
N TYR A 114 -7.43 15.28 -12.03
CA TYR A 114 -7.38 15.11 -13.48
C TYR A 114 -6.23 15.91 -14.12
N GLY A 115 -5.37 16.48 -13.28
CA GLY A 115 -4.20 17.27 -13.64
C GLY A 115 -3.46 17.74 -12.39
N TYR A 116 -2.38 18.49 -12.55
CA TYR A 116 -1.55 18.97 -11.44
C TYR A 116 -2.12 20.25 -10.80
N TYR A 117 -3.23 20.09 -10.08
CA TYR A 117 -3.88 21.13 -9.28
C TYR A 117 -4.50 20.51 -8.02
N SER A 118 -5.03 21.34 -7.12
CA SER A 118 -5.69 20.86 -5.89
C SER A 118 -6.79 19.84 -6.23
N PRO A 119 -6.66 18.57 -5.79
CA PRO A 119 -7.63 17.54 -6.13
C PRO A 119 -9.04 17.89 -5.63
N PRO A 120 -10.09 17.86 -6.47
CA PRO A 120 -11.47 17.86 -6.01
C PRO A 120 -11.82 16.57 -5.26
N GLU A 121 -12.99 16.58 -4.61
CA GLU A 121 -13.57 15.39 -4.00
C GLU A 121 -13.84 14.27 -5.01
N TYR A 122 -13.73 13.03 -4.54
CA TYR A 122 -14.00 11.84 -5.35
C TYR A 122 -15.04 10.94 -4.67
N PRO A 123 -16.29 10.94 -5.15
CA PRO A 123 -17.37 10.19 -4.49
C PRO A 123 -17.29 8.68 -4.72
N ASP A 124 -16.63 8.21 -5.79
CA ASP A 124 -16.62 6.78 -6.13
C ASP A 124 -15.62 5.97 -5.28
N ALA A 125 -14.80 6.62 -4.46
CA ALA A 125 -14.08 5.98 -3.37
C ALA A 125 -14.68 6.40 -2.02
N GLU A 126 -15.39 5.48 -1.38
CA GLU A 126 -16.10 5.70 -0.13
C GLU A 126 -15.30 5.14 1.05
N TYR A 127 -15.13 5.96 2.09
CA TYR A 127 -14.34 5.59 3.26
C TYR A 127 -15.21 5.44 4.50
N ARG A 128 -14.98 4.36 5.25
CA ARG A 128 -15.50 4.15 6.60
C ARG A 128 -14.34 4.11 7.57
N VAL A 129 -14.19 5.18 8.36
CA VAL A 129 -13.17 5.24 9.42
C VAL A 129 -13.52 4.23 10.51
N LEU A 130 -12.55 3.37 10.84
CA LEU A 130 -12.63 2.41 11.93
C LEU A 130 -12.24 3.11 13.23
N LYS A 131 -13.02 2.92 14.29
CA LYS A 131 -12.65 3.48 15.60
C LYS A 131 -11.43 2.75 16.15
N THR A 132 -11.40 1.44 15.99
CA THR A 132 -10.25 0.62 16.35
C THR A 132 -9.07 0.93 15.42
N GLY A 133 -7.90 1.19 15.99
CA GLY A 133 -6.72 1.62 15.23
C GLY A 133 -6.74 3.07 14.75
N THR A 134 -7.68 3.91 15.22
CA THR A 134 -7.70 5.36 14.95
C THR A 134 -7.59 6.12 16.26
N HIS A 135 -6.57 6.96 16.41
CA HIS A 135 -6.33 7.75 17.61
C HIS A 135 -5.33 8.88 17.37
N VAL A 136 -5.41 9.92 18.21
CA VAL A 136 -4.43 11.00 18.26
C VAL A 136 -3.79 11.03 19.64
N ASN A 137 -2.47 11.19 19.70
CA ASN A 137 -1.72 11.36 20.94
C ASN A 137 -0.75 12.56 20.83
N ALA A 138 0.05 12.78 21.88
CA ALA A 138 0.95 13.93 21.96
C ALA A 138 2.05 13.98 20.88
N THR A 139 2.29 12.87 20.17
CA THR A 139 3.39 12.74 19.20
C THR A 139 2.95 12.32 17.82
N HIS A 140 1.82 11.62 17.69
CA HIS A 140 1.34 11.05 16.43
C HIS A 140 -0.17 11.12 16.32
N PHE A 141 -0.65 11.13 15.09
CA PHE A 141 -2.01 10.73 14.74
C PHE A 141 -1.98 9.44 13.93
N GLN A 142 -2.96 8.58 14.16
CA GLN A 142 -3.19 7.38 13.38
C GLN A 142 -4.66 7.34 12.95
N ILE A 143 -4.89 6.97 11.69
CA ILE A 143 -6.23 6.68 11.17
C ILE A 143 -6.21 5.33 10.46
N THR A 144 -7.25 4.55 10.69
CA THR A 144 -7.53 3.29 9.98
C THR A 144 -8.90 3.41 9.32
N ALA A 145 -8.98 3.19 8.01
CA ALA A 145 -10.23 3.31 7.28
C ALA A 145 -10.37 2.20 6.23
N VAL A 146 -11.58 1.63 6.13
CA VAL A 146 -11.97 0.80 5.00
C VAL A 146 -12.26 1.73 3.82
N CYS A 147 -11.73 1.41 2.64
CA CYS A 147 -12.09 2.06 1.38
C CYS A 147 -12.78 1.09 0.43
N LYS A 148 -14.00 1.44 0.03
CA LYS A 148 -14.72 0.86 -1.11
C LYS A 148 -14.42 1.68 -2.36
N GLY A 149 -14.16 1.03 -3.49
CA GLY A 149 -13.80 1.72 -4.75
C GLY A 149 -12.31 2.09 -4.87
N CYS A 150 -11.46 1.69 -3.93
CA CYS A 150 -10.01 1.89 -4.02
C CYS A 150 -9.23 0.75 -4.68
N SER A 151 -9.86 -0.41 -4.91
CA SER A 151 -9.24 -1.55 -5.60
C SER A 151 -9.40 -1.50 -7.11
N ARG A 152 -10.38 -0.74 -7.62
CA ARG A 152 -10.64 -0.53 -9.04
C ARG A 152 -11.33 0.80 -9.28
N TRP A 153 -10.88 1.53 -10.29
CA TRP A 153 -11.39 2.85 -10.68
C TRP A 153 -11.34 3.04 -12.19
N GLY A 154 -11.96 4.12 -12.67
CA GLY A 154 -12.19 4.36 -14.10
C GLY A 154 -13.62 4.01 -14.52
N ASP A 155 -13.88 4.04 -15.82
CA ASP A 155 -15.21 3.84 -16.40
C ASP A 155 -15.13 3.14 -17.76
N GLU A 156 -16.29 2.99 -18.43
CA GLU A 156 -16.36 2.35 -19.75
C GLU A 156 -15.73 3.18 -20.88
N ASP A 157 -15.60 4.50 -20.71
CA ASP A 157 -15.07 5.41 -21.72
C ASP A 157 -13.53 5.42 -21.72
N ILE A 158 -12.91 5.45 -20.53
CA ILE A 158 -11.45 5.51 -20.36
C ILE A 158 -10.81 4.17 -19.99
N GLY A 159 -11.63 3.17 -19.67
CA GLY A 159 -11.21 1.87 -19.18
C GLY A 159 -11.00 1.85 -17.67
N PHE A 160 -10.92 0.64 -17.13
CA PHE A 160 -10.71 0.43 -15.70
C PHE A 160 -9.24 0.15 -15.40
N THR A 161 -8.76 0.73 -14.30
CA THR A 161 -7.50 0.39 -13.65
C THR A 161 -7.82 -0.28 -12.32
N GLU A 162 -7.04 -1.27 -11.94
CA GLU A 162 -7.29 -2.12 -10.78
C GLU A 162 -5.98 -2.53 -10.11
N LEU A 163 -6.04 -2.71 -8.79
CA LEU A 163 -4.99 -3.37 -8.03
C LEU A 163 -4.99 -4.86 -8.38
N ASP A 164 -3.81 -5.42 -8.52
CA ASP A 164 -3.68 -6.87 -8.62
C ASP A 164 -3.33 -7.46 -7.25
N PRO A 165 -4.26 -8.16 -6.60
CA PRO A 165 -4.06 -8.61 -5.23
C PRO A 165 -3.02 -9.73 -5.13
N GLU A 166 -2.58 -10.33 -6.24
CA GLU A 166 -1.60 -11.42 -6.24
C GLU A 166 -0.15 -10.94 -6.43
N TYR A 167 0.05 -9.65 -6.74
CA TYR A 167 1.37 -9.10 -7.06
C TYR A 167 1.73 -7.89 -6.20
N ASP A 168 3.00 -7.52 -6.28
CA ASP A 168 3.47 -6.27 -5.71
C ASP A 168 2.95 -5.08 -6.55
N SER A 169 2.55 -4.01 -5.88
CA SER A 169 2.00 -2.81 -6.50
C SER A 169 2.88 -1.59 -6.17
N THR A 170 3.23 -0.81 -7.18
CA THR A 170 3.83 0.51 -6.95
C THR A 170 2.73 1.48 -6.56
N LEU A 171 2.71 1.89 -5.29
CA LEU A 171 1.77 2.86 -4.76
C LEU A 171 2.52 4.16 -4.53
N ALA A 172 1.81 5.26 -4.26
CA ALA A 172 2.46 6.53 -4.02
C ALA A 172 1.91 7.22 -2.78
N PHE A 173 2.76 8.04 -2.18
CA PHE A 173 2.39 8.91 -1.08
C PHE A 173 2.86 10.33 -1.35
N ALA A 174 2.25 11.27 -0.64
CA ALA A 174 2.68 12.66 -0.57
C ALA A 174 2.46 13.17 0.86
N TYR A 175 3.15 14.22 1.28
CA TYR A 175 2.84 14.89 2.55
C TYR A 175 3.29 16.35 2.51
N ALA A 176 2.73 17.17 3.39
CA ALA A 176 3.24 18.49 3.70
C ALA A 176 3.27 18.72 5.22
N ASP A 177 4.23 19.52 5.66
CA ASP A 177 4.28 20.01 7.04
C ASP A 177 3.30 21.19 7.27
N TYR A 178 2.87 21.85 6.19
CA TYR A 178 1.86 22.91 6.26
C TYR A 178 0.44 22.33 6.39
N PRO A 179 -0.40 22.87 7.30
CA PRO A 179 -1.76 22.38 7.50
C PRO A 179 -2.66 22.70 6.29
N VAL A 180 -3.79 22.00 6.22
CA VAL A 180 -4.91 22.35 5.34
C VAL A 180 -5.54 23.70 5.74
N ASP A 181 -6.28 24.35 4.86
CA ASP A 181 -6.85 25.68 5.11
C ASP A 181 -8.00 25.68 6.14
N THR A 182 -8.78 24.60 6.23
CA THR A 182 -9.93 24.46 7.14
C THR A 182 -9.95 23.03 7.71
N PRO A 183 -9.23 22.76 8.82
CA PRO A 183 -9.00 21.41 9.32
C PRO A 183 -10.26 20.60 9.67
N GLU A 184 -11.37 21.24 10.00
CA GLU A 184 -12.65 20.57 10.28
C GLU A 184 -13.44 20.16 9.03
N ASP A 185 -13.07 20.67 7.85
CA ASP A 185 -13.79 20.45 6.61
C ASP A 185 -13.06 19.41 5.73
N PRO A 186 -13.63 18.21 5.51
CA PRO A 186 -13.02 17.20 4.65
C PRO A 186 -12.87 17.69 3.19
N THR A 187 -13.56 18.75 2.79
CA THR A 187 -13.48 19.36 1.46
C THR A 187 -12.44 20.48 1.37
N SER A 188 -11.76 20.80 2.49
CA SER A 188 -10.75 21.87 2.60
C SER A 188 -9.75 21.86 1.45
N THR A 189 -9.33 23.05 1.03
CA THR A 189 -8.15 23.24 0.18
C THR A 189 -6.87 23.07 0.99
N PHE A 190 -5.77 22.86 0.28
CA PHE A 190 -4.44 22.67 0.86
C PHE A 190 -3.35 22.99 -0.17
N GLY A 191 -2.15 23.30 0.33
CA GLY A 191 -0.97 23.55 -0.50
C GLY A 191 -0.41 22.29 -1.16
N ILE A 192 0.51 22.48 -2.11
CA ILE A 192 1.28 21.38 -2.70
C ILE A 192 2.12 20.66 -1.63
N HIS A 193 2.32 19.35 -1.80
CA HIS A 193 3.18 18.55 -0.91
C HIS A 193 4.64 19.02 -0.92
N ASP A 194 5.30 18.89 0.23
CA ASP A 194 6.75 19.12 0.38
C ASP A 194 7.56 17.96 -0.20
N SER A 195 7.01 16.74 -0.12
CA SER A 195 7.66 15.53 -0.63
C SER A 195 6.64 14.49 -1.08
N LEU A 196 7.09 13.58 -1.95
CA LEU A 196 6.36 12.41 -2.43
C LEU A 196 7.27 11.20 -2.53
N GLY A 197 6.69 10.02 -2.75
CA GLY A 197 7.44 8.79 -3.04
C GLY A 197 6.57 7.73 -3.71
N HIS A 198 7.22 6.71 -4.27
CA HIS A 198 6.58 5.65 -5.06
C HIS A 198 7.04 4.26 -4.60
N PRO A 199 6.80 3.89 -3.32
CA PRO A 199 7.24 2.60 -2.79
C PRO A 199 6.47 1.43 -3.42
N VAL A 200 7.15 0.29 -3.51
CA VAL A 200 6.54 -0.98 -3.90
C VAL A 200 5.99 -1.68 -2.66
N PHE A 201 4.66 -1.87 -2.63
CA PHE A 201 3.93 -2.61 -1.60
C PHE A 201 3.70 -4.05 -2.05
N SER A 202 3.93 -5.02 -1.16
CA SER A 202 3.59 -6.42 -1.44
C SER A 202 2.17 -6.77 -1.03
N LEU A 203 1.24 -6.66 -1.99
CA LEU A 203 -0.16 -7.01 -1.77
C LEU A 203 -0.36 -8.53 -1.73
N GLY A 204 0.32 -9.26 -2.61
CA GLY A 204 0.19 -10.72 -2.75
C GLY A 204 0.61 -11.54 -1.52
N THR A 205 1.48 -10.99 -0.66
CA THR A 205 2.04 -11.77 0.46
C THR A 205 1.94 -11.10 1.82
N GLN A 206 2.01 -9.76 1.91
CA GLN A 206 2.06 -9.07 3.20
C GLN A 206 0.71 -8.48 3.63
N ALA A 207 -0.14 -8.08 2.68
CA ALA A 207 -1.40 -7.39 2.95
C ALA A 207 -2.62 -8.32 3.14
N LYS A 208 -2.47 -9.63 2.94
CA LYS A 208 -3.56 -10.60 2.86
C LYS A 208 -4.15 -10.93 4.23
N ASN A 209 -5.48 -10.93 4.30
CA ASN A 209 -6.24 -11.25 5.51
C ASN A 209 -7.40 -12.22 5.24
N ALA A 210 -7.34 -13.42 5.80
CA ALA A 210 -8.51 -14.31 5.92
C ALA A 210 -9.66 -13.65 6.70
N ASP A 211 -10.89 -14.02 6.36
CA ASP A 211 -12.14 -13.52 6.97
C ASP A 211 -12.26 -11.99 6.97
N PHE A 212 -11.65 -11.31 5.99
CA PHE A 212 -11.46 -9.86 5.97
C PHE A 212 -12.75 -9.08 6.23
N ALA A 213 -13.81 -9.38 5.49
CA ALA A 213 -15.11 -8.71 5.66
C ALA A 213 -15.63 -8.84 7.09
N ALA A 214 -15.53 -10.02 7.70
CA ALA A 214 -15.97 -10.24 9.08
C ALA A 214 -15.05 -9.55 10.11
N LYS A 215 -13.76 -9.34 9.80
CA LYS A 215 -12.84 -8.57 10.64
C LYS A 215 -13.20 -7.09 10.61
N ILE A 216 -13.29 -6.48 9.44
CA ILE A 216 -13.50 -5.03 9.30
C ILE A 216 -14.90 -4.55 9.75
N GLU A 217 -15.87 -5.46 9.87
CA GLU A 217 -17.19 -5.16 10.46
C GLU A 217 -17.18 -5.14 11.99
N LYS A 218 -16.14 -5.70 12.63
CA LYS A 218 -16.00 -5.71 14.11
C LYS A 218 -15.16 -4.55 14.65
N LEU A 219 -14.50 -3.79 13.78
CA LEU A 219 -13.54 -2.72 14.08
C LEU A 219 -14.19 -1.33 14.08
#